data_AF-A0A953GUZ1-F1
#
_entry.id   AF-A0A953GUZ1-F1
#
_cell.length_a   1.000
_cell.length_b   1.000
_cell.length_c   1.000
_cell.angle_alpha   90.00
_cell.angle_beta   90.00
_cell.angle_gamma   90.00
#
_symmetry.space_group_name_H-M   'P 1'
#
loop_
_entity.id
_entity.type
_entity.pdbx_description
1 polymer ?
#
loop_
_entity_poly.entity_id
_entity_poly.type
_entity_poly.pdbx_seq_one_letter_code
_entity_poly.pdbx_strand_id
1 'polypeptide(L)'
;MNTIHQQKIAALVSEEHWTWAAYVLHVLGLFTLVTSIAGLIINYVKAGGSIEPKIDTHHRGMIRLFWIFSLLAVLAFVIVMIGVVGVALSVVQGATDAGLRDLDELVRLLVDSLMQNRGVLAAAAIAGVLAVLSWVWALFRLLVGMIRLAADKAY
;
A
#
# COMPACT_ATOMS: atom_id res chain seq x y z
N MET A 1 3.18 -36.96 29.13
CA MET A 1 2.40 -36.08 28.21
C MET A 1 2.11 -36.86 26.95
N ASN A 2 0.83 -36.99 26.54
CA ASN A 2 0.41 -37.78 25.36
C ASN A 2 0.84 -37.10 24.05
N THR A 3 1.27 -37.89 23.06
CA THR A 3 1.66 -37.50 21.68
C THR A 3 0.69 -36.53 20.99
N ILE A 4 -0.62 -36.69 21.20
CA ILE A 4 -1.67 -35.81 20.65
C ILE A 4 -1.53 -34.38 21.20
N HIS A 5 -1.20 -34.23 22.48
CA HIS A 5 -1.05 -32.92 23.10
C HIS A 5 0.18 -32.19 22.55
N GLN A 6 1.27 -32.92 22.32
CA GLN A 6 2.49 -32.38 21.68
C GLN A 6 2.22 -31.92 20.25
N GLN A 7 1.47 -32.69 19.46
CA GLN A 7 1.09 -32.31 18.10
C GLN A 7 0.26 -31.03 18.06
N LYS A 8 -0.69 -30.87 18.99
CA LYS A 8 -1.50 -29.65 19.08
C LYS A 8 -0.63 -28.42 19.40
N ILE A 9 0.25 -28.52 20.39
CA ILE A 9 1.15 -27.41 20.77
C ILE A 9 2.05 -27.02 19.60
N ALA A 10 2.64 -28.00 18.91
CA ALA A 10 3.48 -27.74 17.75
C ALA A 10 2.71 -27.02 16.61
N ALA A 11 1.45 -27.40 16.38
CA ALA A 11 0.62 -26.76 15.38
C ALA A 11 0.30 -25.30 15.73
N LEU A 12 -0.03 -25.03 17.00
CA LEU A 12 -0.30 -23.67 17.50
C LEU A 12 0.90 -22.74 17.33
N VAL A 13 2.08 -23.19 17.74
CA VAL A 13 3.34 -22.44 17.57
C VAL A 13 3.62 -22.16 16.09
N SER A 14 3.36 -23.15 15.22
CA SER A 14 3.49 -22.96 13.77
C SER A 14 2.56 -21.86 13.23
N GLU A 15 1.28 -21.85 13.64
CA GLU A 15 0.32 -20.83 13.20
C GLU A 15 0.74 -19.42 13.62
N GLU A 16 1.26 -19.28 14.83
CA GLU A 16 1.79 -18.01 15.32
C GLU A 16 2.99 -17.53 14.46
N HIS A 17 3.95 -18.42 14.17
CA HIS A 17 5.09 -18.09 13.31
C HIS A 17 4.67 -17.63 11.90
N TRP A 18 3.69 -18.30 11.28
CA TRP A 18 3.16 -17.89 9.98
C TRP A 18 2.48 -16.52 10.04
N THR A 19 1.80 -16.22 11.15
CA THR A 19 1.15 -14.92 11.36
C THR A 19 2.20 -13.81 11.50
N TRP A 20 3.26 -14.04 12.28
CA TRP A 20 4.39 -13.10 12.39
C TRP A 20 5.12 -12.89 11.06
N ALA A 21 5.39 -13.97 10.31
CA ALA A 21 6.00 -13.88 8.99
C ALA A 21 5.16 -13.02 8.04
N ALA A 22 3.83 -13.20 8.01
CA ALA A 22 2.93 -12.38 7.22
C ALA A 22 2.97 -10.90 7.63
N TYR A 23 2.99 -10.59 8.93
CA TYR A 23 3.14 -9.21 9.41
C TYR A 23 4.45 -8.57 8.94
N VAL A 24 5.58 -9.26 9.11
CA VAL A 24 6.90 -8.76 8.67
C VAL A 24 6.91 -8.50 7.17
N LEU A 25 6.36 -9.43 6.38
CA LEU A 25 6.25 -9.29 4.92
C LEU A 25 5.40 -8.08 4.52
N HIS A 26 4.32 -7.79 5.25
CA HIS A 26 3.50 -6.60 5.03
C HIS A 26 4.19 -5.30 5.47
N VAL A 27 4.97 -5.31 6.55
CA VAL A 27 5.74 -4.12 6.97
C VAL A 27 6.82 -3.78 5.94
N LEU A 28 7.60 -4.76 5.49
CA LEU A 28 8.51 -4.60 4.35
C LEU A 28 7.74 -4.23 3.07
N GLY A 29 6.52 -4.76 2.98
CA GLY A 29 5.53 -4.52 1.94
C GLY A 29 5.14 -3.07 1.71
N LEU A 30 5.25 -2.24 2.75
CA LEU A 30 4.98 -0.80 2.65
C LEU A 30 5.98 -0.06 1.76
N PHE A 31 7.16 -0.64 1.54
CA PHE A 31 8.20 -0.09 0.66
C PHE A 31 8.25 -0.83 -0.68
N THR A 32 7.84 -2.10 -0.71
CA THR A 32 7.87 -2.92 -1.92
C THR A 32 6.60 -3.74 -2.05
N LEU A 33 5.91 -3.64 -3.20
CA LEU A 33 4.68 -4.40 -3.41
C LEU A 33 4.91 -5.92 -3.31
N VAL A 34 6.05 -6.42 -3.81
CA VAL A 34 6.33 -7.86 -3.94
C VAL A 34 6.33 -8.58 -2.60
N THR A 35 6.95 -8.02 -1.55
CA THR A 35 6.93 -8.67 -0.22
C THR A 35 5.53 -8.68 0.37
N SER A 36 4.74 -7.63 0.14
CA SER A 36 3.35 -7.59 0.59
C SER A 36 2.47 -8.65 -0.09
N ILE A 37 2.76 -8.99 -1.36
CA ILE A 37 2.06 -10.07 -2.07
C ILE A 37 2.38 -11.43 -1.45
N ALA A 38 3.64 -11.69 -1.09
CA ALA A 38 3.99 -12.93 -0.38
C ALA A 38 3.24 -13.05 0.96
N GLY A 39 3.18 -11.97 1.75
CA GLY A 39 2.38 -11.92 2.99
C GLY A 39 0.89 -12.14 2.74
N LEU A 40 0.34 -11.55 1.68
CA LEU A 40 -1.06 -11.73 1.28
C LEU A 40 -1.38 -13.18 0.93
N ILE A 41 -0.50 -13.86 0.18
CA ILE A 41 -0.65 -15.28 -0.16
C ILE A 41 -0.71 -16.11 1.12
N ILE A 42 0.21 -15.89 2.06
CA ILE A 42 0.20 -16.59 3.37
C ILE A 42 -1.15 -16.38 4.06
N ASN A 43 -1.64 -15.14 4.10
CA ASN A 43 -2.91 -14.83 4.75
C ASN A 43 -4.10 -15.54 4.10
N TYR A 44 -4.18 -15.61 2.77
CA TYR A 44 -5.26 -16.33 2.09
C TYR A 44 -5.19 -17.84 2.29
N VAL A 45 -3.98 -18.41 2.32
CA VAL A 45 -3.78 -19.84 2.57
C VAL A 45 -4.16 -20.22 4.00
N LYS A 46 -3.87 -19.36 4.97
CA LYS A 46 -4.09 -19.63 6.40
C LYS A 46 -5.45 -19.20 6.93
N ALA A 47 -6.08 -18.20 6.31
CA ALA A 47 -7.40 -17.72 6.73
C ALA A 47 -8.47 -18.83 6.60
N GLY A 48 -9.31 -18.96 7.62
CA GLY A 48 -10.38 -19.96 7.71
C GLY A 48 -9.93 -21.36 8.11
N GLY A 49 -8.62 -21.60 8.24
CA GLY A 49 -8.05 -22.89 8.65
C GLY A 49 -7.33 -22.89 9.99
N SER A 50 -7.33 -21.77 10.72
CA SER A 50 -6.62 -21.65 12.00
C SER A 50 -7.27 -22.47 13.11
N ILE A 51 -6.46 -23.14 13.92
CA ILE A 51 -6.91 -23.88 15.11
C ILE A 51 -7.52 -22.91 16.12
N GLU A 52 -6.91 -21.73 16.29
CA GLU A 52 -7.41 -20.69 17.18
C GLU A 52 -8.15 -19.58 16.42
N PRO A 53 -9.41 -19.28 16.78
CA PRO A 53 -10.19 -18.24 16.12
C PRO A 53 -9.53 -16.86 16.12
N LYS A 54 -8.71 -16.54 17.12
CA LYS A 54 -8.02 -15.25 17.22
C LYS A 54 -6.98 -15.09 16.11
N ILE A 55 -6.24 -16.15 15.74
CA ILE A 55 -5.24 -16.10 14.67
C ILE A 55 -5.90 -15.80 13.32
N ASP A 56 -7.07 -16.39 13.07
CA ASP A 56 -7.85 -16.11 11.86
C ASP A 56 -8.20 -14.62 11.72
N THR A 57 -8.45 -13.92 12.83
CA THR A 57 -8.73 -12.47 12.80
C THR A 57 -7.54 -11.63 12.32
N HIS A 58 -6.31 -12.05 12.61
CA HIS A 58 -5.10 -11.37 12.14
C HIS A 58 -4.93 -11.53 10.63
N HIS A 59 -5.06 -12.76 10.11
CA HIS A 59 -4.98 -13.01 8.67
C HIS A 59 -6.05 -12.22 7.89
N ARG A 60 -7.32 -12.27 8.34
CA ARG A 60 -8.39 -11.46 7.74
C ARG A 60 -8.18 -9.96 7.91
N GLY A 61 -7.59 -9.55 9.02
CA GLY A 61 -7.20 -8.18 9.30
C GLY A 61 -6.17 -7.65 8.30
N MET A 62 -5.12 -8.42 8.06
CA MET A 62 -4.07 -8.11 7.09
C MET A 62 -4.57 -8.14 5.65
N ILE A 63 -5.44 -9.08 5.28
CA ILE A 63 -6.10 -9.10 3.95
C ILE A 63 -6.88 -7.82 3.70
N ARG A 64 -7.75 -7.41 4.64
CA ARG A 64 -8.51 -6.16 4.52
C ARG A 64 -7.59 -4.95 4.42
N LEU A 65 -6.55 -4.92 5.25
CA LEU A 65 -5.58 -3.83 5.25
C LEU A 65 -4.85 -3.70 3.91
N PHE A 66 -4.40 -4.82 3.34
CA PHE A 66 -3.76 -4.86 2.03
C PHE A 66 -4.64 -4.25 0.94
N TRP A 67 -5.91 -4.66 0.87
CA TRP A 67 -6.80 -4.17 -0.18
C TRP A 67 -7.17 -2.70 0.00
N ILE A 68 -7.43 -2.24 1.23
CA ILE A 68 -7.71 -0.83 1.47
C ILE A 68 -6.48 0.02 1.14
N PHE A 69 -5.29 -0.38 1.59
CA PHE A 69 -4.05 0.34 1.28
C PHE A 69 -3.79 0.37 -0.24
N SER A 70 -3.97 -0.76 -0.93
CA SER A 70 -3.82 -0.84 -2.39
C SER A 70 -4.81 0.07 -3.13
N LEU A 71 -6.07 0.13 -2.67
CA LEU A 71 -7.07 1.04 -3.25
C LEU A 71 -6.70 2.51 -3.05
N LEU A 72 -6.20 2.89 -1.87
CA LEU A 72 -5.74 4.26 -1.60
C LEU A 72 -4.51 4.62 -2.45
N ALA A 73 -3.60 3.67 -2.66
CA ALA A 73 -2.44 3.85 -3.54
C ALA A 73 -2.88 4.03 -5.02
N VAL A 74 -3.81 3.20 -5.50
CA VAL A 74 -4.39 3.35 -6.85
C VAL A 74 -5.10 4.70 -6.98
N LEU A 75 -5.85 5.13 -5.98
CA LEU A 75 -6.53 6.43 -5.99
C LEU A 75 -5.51 7.58 -6.07
N ALA A 76 -4.45 7.55 -5.26
CA ALA A 76 -3.39 8.55 -5.31
C ALA A 76 -2.72 8.57 -6.70
N PHE A 77 -2.44 7.39 -7.27
CA PHE A 77 -1.89 7.27 -8.63
C PHE A 77 -2.81 7.89 -9.70
N VAL A 78 -4.11 7.60 -9.66
CA VAL A 78 -5.08 8.15 -10.62
C VAL A 78 -5.14 9.68 -10.52
N ILE A 79 -5.11 10.25 -9.32
CA ILE A 79 -5.09 11.70 -9.11
C ILE A 79 -3.84 12.33 -9.74
N VAL A 80 -2.66 11.71 -9.57
CA VAL A 80 -1.43 12.16 -10.23
C VAL A 80 -1.55 12.08 -11.75
N MET A 81 -2.09 10.97 -12.28
CA MET A 81 -2.24 10.79 -13.72
C MET A 81 -3.16 11.84 -14.35
N ILE A 82 -4.22 12.26 -13.66
CA ILE A 82 -5.07 13.37 -14.11
C ILE A 82 -4.23 14.67 -14.24
N GLY A 83 -3.39 14.96 -13.25
CA GLY A 83 -2.46 16.10 -13.31
C GLY A 83 -1.48 15.99 -14.48
N VAL A 84 -0.85 14.83 -14.67
CA VAL A 84 0.09 14.57 -15.77
C VAL A 84 -0.58 14.78 -17.14
N VAL A 85 -1.80 14.28 -17.32
CA VAL A 85 -2.57 14.51 -18.56
C VAL A 85 -2.84 16.00 -18.77
N GLY A 86 -3.18 16.74 -17.71
CA GLY A 86 -3.37 18.20 -17.77
C GLY A 86 -2.11 18.95 -18.22
N VAL A 87 -0.94 18.57 -17.70
CA VAL A 87 0.36 19.12 -18.14
C VAL A 87 0.59 18.80 -19.61
N ALA A 88 0.43 17.54 -20.02
CA ALA A 88 0.68 17.11 -21.39
C ALA A 88 -0.17 17.90 -22.40
N LEU A 89 -1.46 18.08 -22.11
CA LEU A 89 -2.35 18.88 -22.96
C LEU A 89 -1.93 20.35 -23.01
N SER A 90 -1.52 20.94 -21.88
CA SER A 90 -1.06 22.34 -21.82
C SER A 90 0.20 22.55 -22.65
N VAL A 91 1.15 21.61 -22.59
CA VAL A 91 2.38 21.64 -23.37
C VAL A 91 2.09 21.49 -24.87
N VAL A 92 1.22 20.55 -25.25
CA VAL A 92 0.85 20.33 -26.66
C VAL A 92 0.18 21.58 -27.25
N GLN A 93 -0.70 22.23 -26.51
CA GLN A 93 -1.34 23.48 -26.93
C GLN A 93 -0.30 24.59 -27.10
N GLY A 94 0.53 24.85 -26.08
CA GLY A 94 1.57 25.89 -26.16
C GLY A 94 2.58 25.64 -27.29
N ALA A 95 2.94 24.38 -27.52
CA ALA A 95 3.82 23.98 -28.63
C ALA A 95 3.21 24.23 -30.01
N THR A 96 1.90 24.00 -30.15
CA THR A 96 1.16 24.25 -31.39
C THR A 96 1.05 25.75 -31.66
N ASP A 97 0.80 26.54 -30.61
CA ASP A 97 0.61 27.99 -30.70
C ASP A 97 1.93 28.75 -30.98
N ALA A 98 3.03 28.35 -30.33
CA ALA A 98 4.34 28.97 -30.51
C ALA A 98 5.08 28.47 -31.76
N GLY A 99 4.75 27.27 -32.22
CA GLY A 99 5.44 26.56 -33.28
C GLY A 99 6.86 26.16 -32.84
N LEU A 100 6.96 25.06 -32.08
CA LEU A 100 8.20 24.54 -31.51
C LEU A 100 9.40 24.61 -32.46
N ARG A 101 10.44 25.36 -32.07
CA ARG A 101 11.67 25.52 -32.87
C ARG A 101 12.86 24.77 -32.30
N ASP A 102 12.91 24.60 -30.99
CA ASP A 102 14.00 23.92 -30.29
C ASP A 102 13.54 23.22 -28.99
N LEU A 103 14.46 22.47 -28.36
CA LEU A 103 14.21 21.75 -27.10
C LEU A 103 14.13 22.69 -25.89
N ASP A 104 14.76 23.86 -25.94
CA ASP A 104 14.76 24.80 -24.83
C ASP A 104 13.38 25.42 -24.63
N GLU A 105 12.70 25.73 -25.73
CA GLU A 105 11.31 26.19 -25.75
C GLU A 105 10.36 25.10 -25.21
N LEU A 106 10.57 23.84 -25.61
CA LEU A 106 9.80 22.71 -25.07
C LEU A 106 9.98 22.56 -23.56
N VAL A 107 11.22 22.64 -23.06
CA VAL A 107 11.52 22.53 -21.63
C VAL A 107 10.89 23.70 -20.85
N ARG A 108 10.96 24.93 -21.38
CA ARG A 108 10.31 26.09 -20.77
C ARG A 108 8.80 25.92 -20.68
N LEU A 109 8.15 25.52 -21.78
CA LEU A 109 6.70 25.26 -21.81
C LEU A 109 6.29 24.18 -20.81
N LEU A 110 7.09 23.11 -20.68
CA LEU A 110 6.86 22.06 -19.69
C LEU A 110 6.95 22.61 -18.26
N VAL A 111 8.01 23.35 -17.94
CA VAL A 111 8.21 23.94 -16.61
C VAL A 111 7.11 24.94 -16.29
N ASP A 112 6.75 25.81 -17.22
CA ASP A 112 5.66 26.77 -17.04
C ASP A 112 4.31 26.08 -16.85
N SER A 113 4.04 25.04 -17.63
CA SER A 113 2.83 24.22 -17.47
C SER A 113 2.78 23.52 -16.11
N LEU A 114 3.92 23.05 -15.58
CA LEU A 114 3.98 22.45 -14.25
C LEU A 114 3.79 23.47 -13.13
N MET A 115 4.39 24.66 -13.26
CA MET A 115 4.43 25.67 -12.20
C MET A 115 3.18 26.56 -12.18
N GLN A 116 2.59 26.85 -13.33
CA GLN A 116 1.44 27.76 -13.43
C GLN A 116 0.10 27.02 -13.41
N ASN A 117 0.08 25.73 -13.73
CA ASN A 117 -1.15 24.95 -13.69
C ASN A 117 -1.52 24.59 -12.24
N ARG A 118 -2.37 25.44 -11.66
CA ARG A 118 -2.88 25.27 -10.29
C ARG A 118 -3.59 23.92 -10.08
N GLY A 119 -4.18 23.34 -11.12
CA GLY A 119 -4.82 22.02 -11.07
C GLY A 119 -3.81 20.89 -10.87
N VAL A 120 -2.65 20.97 -11.52
CA VAL A 120 -1.56 19.98 -11.40
C VAL A 120 -0.95 20.05 -10.00
N LEU A 121 -0.66 21.26 -9.51
CA LEU A 121 -0.14 21.46 -8.16
C LEU A 121 -1.13 20.96 -7.10
N ALA A 122 -2.43 21.25 -7.26
CA ALA A 122 -3.46 20.76 -6.36
C ALA A 122 -3.57 19.22 -6.40
N ALA A 123 -3.59 18.62 -7.58
CA ALA A 123 -3.64 17.16 -7.73
C ALA A 123 -2.42 16.48 -7.09
N ALA A 124 -1.22 17.01 -7.33
CA ALA A 124 0.01 16.49 -6.71
C ALA A 124 -0.02 16.61 -5.18
N ALA A 125 -0.48 17.76 -4.65
CA ALA A 125 -0.61 17.96 -3.20
C ALA A 125 -1.63 16.98 -2.58
N ILE A 126 -2.81 16.83 -3.18
CA ILE A 126 -3.85 15.92 -2.70
C ILE A 126 -3.35 14.48 -2.73
N ALA A 127 -2.75 14.05 -3.85
CA ALA A 127 -2.21 12.70 -3.99
C ALA A 127 -1.09 12.44 -2.99
N GLY A 128 -0.19 13.41 -2.79
CA GLY A 128 0.89 13.32 -1.81
C GLY A 128 0.37 13.17 -0.38
N VAL A 129 -0.60 14.00 0.02
CA VAL A 129 -1.23 13.91 1.34
C VAL A 129 -1.93 12.55 1.52
N LEU A 130 -2.71 12.12 0.53
CA LEU A 130 -3.38 10.82 0.55
C LEU A 130 -2.38 9.66 0.68
N ALA A 131 -1.29 9.70 -0.07
CA ALA A 131 -0.23 8.69 -0.02
C ALA A 131 0.43 8.64 1.37
N VAL A 132 0.81 9.80 1.94
CA VAL A 132 1.43 9.85 3.27
C VAL A 132 0.46 9.38 4.35
N LEU A 133 -0.78 9.87 4.35
CA LEU A 133 -1.78 9.48 5.34
C LEU A 133 -2.11 7.99 5.27
N SER A 134 -2.27 7.45 4.06
CA SER A 134 -2.55 6.01 3.87
C SER A 134 -1.36 5.14 4.29
N TRP A 135 -0.12 5.60 4.03
CA TRP A 135 1.09 4.90 4.46
C TRP A 135 1.22 4.88 5.99
N VAL A 136 1.06 6.04 6.65
CA VAL A 136 1.10 6.14 8.12
C VAL A 136 -0.01 5.31 8.75
N TRP A 137 -1.22 5.39 8.20
CA TRP A 137 -2.36 4.59 8.64
C TRP A 137 -2.08 3.08 8.53
N ALA A 138 -1.53 2.64 7.40
CA ALA A 138 -1.21 1.22 7.19
C ALA A 138 -0.13 0.72 8.15
N LEU A 139 0.96 1.50 8.32
CA LEU A 139 2.01 1.19 9.29
C LEU A 139 1.46 1.09 10.71
N PHE A 140 0.69 2.10 11.14
CA PHE A 140 0.06 2.09 12.45
C PHE A 140 -0.81 0.85 12.67
N ARG A 141 -1.65 0.48 11.70
CA ARG A 141 -2.51 -0.70 11.78
C ARG A 141 -1.73 -2.01 11.85
N LEU A 142 -0.63 -2.12 11.11
CA LEU A 142 0.26 -3.29 11.18
C LEU A 142 0.90 -3.40 12.58
N LEU A 143 1.45 -2.30 13.10
CA LEU A 143 2.07 -2.28 14.43
C LEU A 143 1.08 -2.61 15.54
N VAL A 144 -0.13 -2.04 15.49
CA VAL A 144 -1.21 -2.38 16.44
C VAL A 144 -1.57 -3.86 16.34
N GLY A 145 -1.65 -4.41 15.12
CA GLY A 145 -1.89 -5.83 14.91
C GLY A 145 -0.81 -6.73 15.51
N MET A 146 0.46 -6.37 15.32
CA MET A 146 1.62 -7.06 15.88
C MET A 146 1.62 -6.99 17.42
N ILE A 147 1.31 -5.83 18.00
CA ILE A 147 1.21 -5.67 19.47
C ILE A 147 0.07 -6.54 20.03
N ARG A 148 -1.07 -6.60 19.34
CA ARG A 148 -2.19 -7.46 19.76
C ARG A 148 -1.84 -8.94 19.69
N LEU A 149 -1.14 -9.36 18.63
CA LEU A 149 -0.64 -10.72 18.49
C LEU A 149 0.32 -11.07 19.64
N ALA A 150 1.29 -10.19 19.93
CA ALA A 150 2.22 -10.36 21.06
C ALA A 150 1.52 -10.39 22.43
N ALA A 151 0.37 -9.73 22.55
CA ALA A 151 -0.46 -9.72 23.75
C ALA A 151 -1.48 -10.88 23.79
N ASP A 152 -1.42 -11.82 22.85
CA ASP A 152 -2.34 -12.96 22.70
C ASP A 152 -3.81 -12.56 22.47
N LYS A 153 -4.04 -11.44 21.76
CA LYS A 153 -5.36 -10.85 21.50
C LYS A 153 -5.70 -10.87 20.02
N ALA A 154 -7.00 -11.01 19.72
CA ALA A 154 -7.52 -10.83 18.36
C ALA A 154 -7.24 -9.43 17.78
N TYR A 155 -7.18 -9.36 16.45
CA TYR A 155 -6.86 -8.16 15.66
C TYR A 155 -7.88 -7.03 15.75
#